data_AF-A0A0J5JUD9-F1
#
_entry.id   AF-A0A0J5JUD9-F1
#
_cell.length_a   1.000
_cell.length_b   1.000
_cell.length_c   1.000
_cell.angle_alpha   90.00
_cell.angle_beta   90.00
_cell.angle_gamma   90.00
#
_symmetry.space_group_name_H-M   'P 1'
#
loop_
_entity.id
_entity.type
_entity.pdbx_description
1 polymer ?
#
loop_
_entity_poly.entity_id
_entity_poly.type
_entity_poly.pdbx_seq_one_letter_code
_entity_poly.pdbx_strand_id
1 'polypeptide(L)'
;MKTKVFLLLFFSLVVLVLGIRWIHLSTLSESSTTAMSYLQDEGIFVMYHEGEYGPYTITKKNVNEKPYLNYLSVQQHDQEFYMDRELHHEFFYVSNHPLSDVLLGRILVTVMMSEGEVVGAFSVKKGNVYSLLGEEK
;
A
#
# COMPACT_ATOMS: atom_id res chain seq x y z
N MET A 1 17.41 -40.50 -16.34
CA MET A 1 18.20 -39.25 -16.49
C MET A 1 17.36 -38.07 -16.98
N LYS A 2 16.67 -38.18 -18.11
CA LYS A 2 15.89 -37.08 -18.72
C LYS A 2 14.84 -36.46 -17.77
N THR A 3 14.14 -37.27 -16.97
CA THR A 3 13.14 -36.80 -15.99
C THR A 3 13.75 -36.03 -14.82
N LYS A 4 14.94 -36.43 -14.34
CA LYS A 4 15.65 -35.72 -13.25
C LYS A 4 16.19 -34.37 -13.72
N VAL A 5 16.66 -34.30 -14.97
CA VAL A 5 17.10 -33.05 -15.60
C VAL A 5 15.92 -32.10 -15.82
N PHE A 6 14.77 -32.61 -16.26
CA PHE A 6 13.56 -31.80 -16.40
C PHE A 6 13.09 -31.22 -15.05
N LEU A 7 13.13 -32.02 -13.99
CA LEU A 7 12.71 -31.57 -12.65
C LEU A 7 13.66 -30.51 -12.07
N LEU A 8 14.98 -30.65 -12.31
CA LEU A 8 15.98 -29.63 -11.96
C LEU A 8 15.78 -28.33 -12.75
N LEU A 9 15.49 -28.41 -14.05
CA LEU A 9 15.22 -27.23 -14.87
C LEU A 9 13.94 -26.51 -14.44
N PHE A 10 12.88 -27.27 -14.12
CA PHE A 10 11.64 -26.71 -13.60
C PHE A 10 11.85 -26.03 -12.24
N PHE A 11 12.57 -26.67 -11.33
CA PHE A 11 12.89 -26.08 -10.03
C PHE A 11 13.74 -24.82 -10.17
N SER A 12 14.77 -24.84 -11.04
CA SER A 12 15.58 -23.66 -11.37
C SER A 12 14.74 -22.51 -11.92
N LEU A 13 13.80 -22.80 -12.82
CA LEU A 13 12.87 -21.80 -13.36
C LEU A 13 11.98 -21.20 -12.28
N VAL A 14 11.44 -22.01 -11.36
CA VAL A 14 10.62 -21.54 -10.24
C VAL A 14 11.44 -20.62 -9.33
N VAL A 15 12.67 -21.01 -8.97
CA VAL A 15 13.56 -20.18 -8.15
C VAL A 15 13.90 -18.87 -8.85
N LEU A 16 14.12 -18.89 -10.18
CA LEU A 16 14.43 -17.68 -10.95
C LEU A 16 13.23 -16.72 -11.03
N VAL A 17 12.01 -17.23 -11.23
CA VAL A 17 10.77 -16.43 -11.23
C VAL A 17 10.50 -15.83 -9.85
N LEU A 18 10.74 -16.58 -8.77
CA LEU A 18 10.58 -16.07 -7.41
C LEU A 18 11.68 -15.06 -7.04
N GLY A 19 12.93 -15.29 -7.46
CA GLY A 19 14.08 -14.42 -7.18
C GLY A 19 14.00 -13.06 -7.87
N ILE A 20 13.45 -12.98 -9.09
CA ILE A 20 13.26 -11.72 -9.81
C ILE A 20 12.31 -10.78 -9.06
N ARG A 21 11.27 -11.32 -8.38
CA ARG A 21 10.36 -10.49 -7.57
C ARG A 21 11.09 -9.82 -6.40
N TRP A 22 12.03 -10.51 -5.77
CA TRP A 22 12.79 -9.96 -4.64
C TRP A 22 13.69 -8.79 -5.02
N ILE A 23 14.25 -8.78 -6.24
CA ILE A 23 15.15 -7.72 -6.71
C ILE A 23 14.40 -6.38 -6.90
N HIS A 24 13.13 -6.41 -7.30
CA HIS A 24 12.37 -5.17 -7.49
C HIS A 24 11.94 -4.49 -6.16
N LEU A 25 12.09 -5.21 -5.03
CA LEU A 25 11.81 -4.69 -3.69
C LEU A 25 13.07 -4.12 -3.00
N SER A 26 14.28 -4.36 -3.51
CA SER A 26 15.52 -4.02 -2.80
C SER A 26 15.91 -2.54 -2.84
N THR A 27 15.07 -1.66 -3.39
CA THR A 27 15.29 -0.21 -3.47
C THR A 27 14.27 0.60 -2.65
N LEU A 28 13.48 -0.06 -1.79
CA LEU A 28 12.53 0.61 -0.91
C LEU A 28 13.25 1.36 0.21
N SER A 29 12.69 2.50 0.62
CA SER A 29 13.09 3.15 1.87
C SER A 29 12.68 2.28 3.07
N GLU A 30 13.19 2.61 4.26
CA GLU A 30 12.74 1.96 5.49
C GLU A 30 11.23 2.15 5.71
N SER A 31 10.72 3.37 5.47
CA SER A 31 9.28 3.65 5.57
C SER A 31 8.46 2.85 4.56
N SER A 32 8.89 2.82 3.30
CA SER A 32 8.18 2.05 2.27
C SER A 32 8.20 0.55 2.57
N THR A 33 9.26 0.05 3.22
CA THR A 33 9.37 -1.34 3.68
C THR A 33 8.38 -1.62 4.82
N THR A 34 8.27 -0.73 5.81
CA THR A 34 7.29 -0.83 6.89
C THR A 34 5.86 -0.78 6.35
N ALA A 35 5.56 0.18 5.48
CA ALA A 35 4.25 0.35 4.85
C ALA A 35 3.86 -0.89 4.02
N MET A 36 4.79 -1.42 3.24
CA MET A 36 4.56 -2.65 2.46
C MET A 36 4.33 -3.85 3.37
N SER A 37 5.07 -3.99 4.46
CA SER A 37 4.91 -5.11 5.41
C SER A 37 3.53 -5.05 6.06
N TYR A 38 3.08 -3.87 6.48
CA TYR A 38 1.73 -3.65 6.98
C TYR A 38 0.65 -4.12 5.98
N LEU A 39 0.76 -3.76 4.70
CA LEU A 39 -0.20 -4.23 3.69
C LEU A 39 -0.20 -5.75 3.54
N GLN A 40 0.97 -6.39 3.64
CA GLN A 40 1.08 -7.86 3.57
C GLN A 40 0.44 -8.54 4.78
N ASP A 41 0.59 -7.97 5.97
CA ASP A 41 -0.01 -8.46 7.20
C ASP A 41 -1.54 -8.35 7.17
N GLU A 42 -2.07 -7.31 6.51
CA GLU A 42 -3.51 -7.15 6.20
C GLU A 42 -4.00 -8.08 5.06
N GLY A 43 -3.13 -8.97 4.55
CA GLY A 43 -3.47 -9.93 3.50
C GLY A 43 -3.56 -9.33 2.09
N ILE A 44 -3.07 -8.09 1.89
CA ILE A 44 -3.10 -7.39 0.61
C ILE A 44 -1.86 -7.74 -0.22
N PHE A 45 -2.09 -8.14 -1.47
CA PHE A 45 -1.01 -8.43 -2.39
C PHE A 45 -0.51 -7.16 -3.09
N VAL A 46 0.67 -6.69 -2.67
CA VAL A 46 1.35 -5.56 -3.31
C VAL A 46 1.93 -5.99 -4.66
N MET A 47 1.51 -5.32 -5.73
CA MET A 47 2.08 -5.53 -7.06
C MET A 47 3.39 -4.76 -7.22
N TYR A 48 3.36 -3.46 -6.90
CA TYR A 48 4.53 -2.58 -6.92
C TYR A 48 4.28 -1.30 -6.11
N HIS A 49 5.37 -0.68 -5.66
CA HIS A 49 5.42 0.64 -5.05
C HIS A 49 5.43 1.71 -6.15
N GLU A 50 4.50 2.64 -6.09
CA GLU A 50 4.35 3.73 -7.07
C GLU A 50 5.23 4.94 -6.69
N GLY A 51 5.40 5.19 -5.39
CA GLY A 51 6.21 6.30 -4.88
C GLY A 51 5.74 6.79 -3.51
N GLU A 52 6.19 7.98 -3.13
CA GLU A 52 5.96 8.59 -1.82
C GLU A 52 5.57 10.07 -1.94
N TYR A 53 4.91 10.63 -0.92
CA TYR A 53 4.61 12.06 -0.83
C TYR A 53 4.73 12.58 0.61
N GLY A 54 5.42 13.71 0.77
CA GLY A 54 5.67 14.35 2.06
C GLY A 54 7.15 14.69 2.22
N PRO A 55 7.57 15.07 3.45
CA PRO A 55 6.73 15.26 4.63
C PRO A 55 5.74 16.43 4.47
N TYR A 56 4.62 16.37 5.20
CA TYR A 56 3.65 17.47 5.29
C TYR A 56 2.90 17.45 6.62
N THR A 57 2.21 18.54 6.95
CA THR A 57 1.45 18.67 8.21
C THR A 57 0.01 19.09 7.95
N ILE A 58 -0.93 18.44 8.64
CA ILE A 58 -2.34 18.82 8.65
C ILE A 58 -2.56 19.72 9.87
N THR A 59 -3.19 20.87 9.66
CA THR A 59 -3.48 21.84 10.72
C THR A 59 -4.97 21.98 10.91
N LYS A 60 -5.39 22.55 12.04
CA LYS A 60 -6.80 22.89 12.28
C LYS A 60 -7.45 23.73 11.17
N LYS A 61 -6.66 24.52 10.42
CA LYS A 61 -7.16 25.36 9.34
C LYS A 61 -7.56 24.56 8.10
N ASN A 62 -6.84 23.48 7.77
CA ASN A 62 -7.01 22.75 6.53
C ASN A 62 -7.56 21.32 6.70
N VAL A 63 -7.64 20.80 7.93
CA VAL A 63 -8.11 19.42 8.19
C VAL A 63 -9.48 19.08 7.59
N ASN A 64 -10.36 20.08 7.49
CA ASN A 64 -11.70 19.96 6.91
C ASN A 64 -11.74 20.26 5.40
N GLU A 65 -10.60 20.57 4.78
CA GLU A 65 -10.49 20.85 3.36
C GLU A 65 -10.14 19.57 2.59
N LYS A 66 -10.47 19.52 1.29
CA LYS A 66 -10.01 18.44 0.42
C LYS A 66 -8.51 18.65 0.11
N PRO A 67 -7.70 17.58 0.04
CA PRO A 67 -8.10 16.17 0.08
C PRO A 67 -8.21 15.56 1.49
N TYR A 68 -7.81 16.28 2.55
CA TYR A 68 -7.67 15.76 3.91
C TYR A 68 -8.97 15.20 4.48
N LEU A 69 -10.07 15.95 4.38
CA LEU A 69 -11.39 15.50 4.83
C LEU A 69 -11.79 14.13 4.25
N ASN A 70 -11.45 13.88 2.98
CA ASN A 70 -11.87 12.65 2.30
C ASN A 70 -11.18 11.42 2.86
N TYR A 71 -9.86 11.46 3.04
CA TYR A 71 -9.11 10.28 3.47
C TYR A 71 -9.05 10.13 4.99
N LEU A 72 -9.18 11.23 5.75
CA LEU A 72 -9.24 11.15 7.21
C LEU A 72 -10.58 10.59 7.69
N SER A 73 -11.68 10.87 6.98
CA SER A 73 -13.01 10.37 7.37
C SER A 73 -13.16 8.86 7.30
N VAL A 74 -12.27 8.15 6.57
CA VAL A 74 -12.27 6.69 6.48
C VAL A 74 -11.28 6.02 7.44
N GLN A 75 -10.46 6.80 8.17
CA GLN A 75 -9.49 6.27 9.13
C GLN A 75 -10.11 5.85 10.45
N GLN A 76 -9.48 4.92 11.16
CA GLN A 76 -9.92 4.47 12.49
C GLN A 76 -9.81 5.57 13.55
N HIS A 77 -8.77 6.40 13.49
CA HIS A 77 -8.60 7.54 14.38
C HIS A 77 -9.44 8.74 13.93
N ASP A 78 -9.71 9.65 14.87
CA ASP A 78 -10.33 10.94 14.59
C ASP A 78 -9.38 11.88 13.84
N GLN A 79 -9.90 13.00 13.32
CA GLN A 79 -9.09 13.93 12.54
C GLN A 79 -8.04 14.64 13.41
N GLU A 80 -8.39 14.89 14.67
CA GLU A 80 -7.56 15.48 15.71
C GLU A 80 -6.27 14.69 15.93
N PHE A 81 -6.32 13.35 15.84
CA PHE A 81 -5.15 12.51 15.94
C PHE A 81 -4.05 12.87 14.93
N TYR A 82 -4.43 13.27 13.71
CA TYR A 82 -3.49 13.59 12.62
C TYR A 82 -3.01 15.04 12.61
N MET A 83 -3.58 15.92 13.45
CA MET A 83 -3.22 17.33 13.47
C MET A 83 -1.81 17.56 14.01
N ASP A 84 -1.10 18.51 13.41
CA ASP A 84 0.24 18.95 13.79
C ASP A 84 1.31 17.84 13.80
N ARG A 85 1.00 16.67 13.22
CA ARG A 85 1.95 15.59 12.97
C ARG A 85 2.62 15.74 11.61
N GLU A 86 3.87 15.30 11.54
CA GLU A 86 4.57 15.15 10.26
C GLU A 86 4.16 13.83 9.60
N LEU A 87 3.40 13.94 8.53
CA LEU A 87 2.88 12.81 7.78
C LEU A 87 3.65 12.63 6.47
N HIS A 88 3.75 11.39 6.03
CA HIS A 88 4.15 11.01 4.69
C HIS A 88 3.24 9.90 4.18
N HIS A 89 3.10 9.81 2.87
CA HIS A 89 2.31 8.82 2.18
C HIS A 89 3.21 7.89 1.41
N GLU A 90 2.87 6.60 1.44
CA GLU A 90 3.46 5.56 0.61
C GLU A 90 2.37 5.01 -0.31
N PHE A 91 2.62 5.00 -1.61
CA PHE A 91 1.66 4.63 -2.64
C PHE A 91 1.95 3.25 -3.21
N PHE A 92 0.94 2.39 -3.25
CA PHE A 92 1.06 1.03 -3.76
C PHE A 92 -0.07 0.68 -4.71
N TYR A 93 0.25 0.03 -5.83
CA TYR A 93 -0.76 -0.67 -6.60
C TYR A 93 -0.87 -2.10 -6.11
N VAL A 94 -2.10 -2.51 -5.79
CA VAL A 94 -2.40 -3.83 -5.21
C VAL A 94 -3.35 -4.61 -6.12
N SER A 95 -3.31 -5.93 -5.98
CA SER A 95 -4.26 -6.85 -6.61
C SER A 95 -5.09 -7.58 -5.55
N ASN A 96 -6.13 -8.30 -5.99
CA ASN A 96 -7.05 -9.06 -5.13
C ASN A 96 -7.72 -8.20 -4.03
N HIS A 97 -7.91 -6.92 -4.30
CA HIS A 97 -8.57 -6.00 -3.40
C HIS A 97 -10.11 -6.16 -3.50
N PRO A 98 -10.90 -6.02 -2.42
CA PRO A 98 -12.36 -6.13 -2.49
C PRO A 98 -13.02 -5.15 -3.47
N LEU A 99 -12.43 -3.97 -3.62
CA LEU A 99 -12.85 -2.98 -4.62
C LEU A 99 -12.39 -3.29 -6.06
N SER A 100 -11.58 -4.32 -6.28
CA SER A 100 -11.09 -4.69 -7.62
C SER A 100 -12.22 -5.24 -8.49
N ASP A 101 -12.32 -4.78 -9.73
CA ASP A 101 -13.19 -5.42 -10.71
C ASP A 101 -12.53 -6.74 -11.18
N VAL A 102 -13.29 -7.83 -11.17
CA VAL A 102 -12.87 -9.26 -11.34
C VAL A 102 -11.91 -9.52 -12.51
N LEU A 103 -11.89 -8.66 -13.54
CA LEU A 103 -11.04 -8.89 -14.71
C LEU A 103 -9.62 -8.34 -14.59
N LEU A 104 -9.40 -7.12 -14.08
CA LEU A 104 -8.09 -6.43 -14.16
C LEU A 104 -7.92 -5.27 -13.15
N GLY A 105 -8.78 -5.14 -12.12
CA GLY A 105 -8.82 -3.95 -11.29
C GLY A 105 -7.57 -3.79 -10.40
N ARG A 106 -6.62 -2.96 -10.79
CA ARG A 106 -5.59 -2.47 -9.87
C ARG A 106 -6.21 -1.41 -8.98
N ILE A 107 -6.01 -1.52 -7.68
CA ILE A 107 -6.45 -0.51 -6.71
C ILE A 107 -5.20 0.21 -6.22
N LEU A 108 -5.27 1.53 -6.17
CA LEU A 108 -4.25 2.35 -5.53
C LEU A 108 -4.55 2.36 -4.04
N VAL A 109 -3.61 1.91 -3.23
CA VAL A 109 -3.64 2.00 -1.77
C VAL A 109 -2.62 3.06 -1.36
N THR A 110 -3.03 3.92 -0.44
CA THR A 110 -2.14 4.87 0.22
C THR A 110 -1.99 4.46 1.67
N VAL A 111 -0.76 4.27 2.13
CA VAL A 111 -0.43 4.07 3.54
C VAL A 111 0.04 5.41 4.10
N MET A 112 -0.57 5.84 5.19
CA MET A 112 -0.21 7.04 5.92
C MET A 112 0.78 6.68 7.00
N MET A 113 1.90 7.39 7.02
CA MET A 113 3.02 7.12 7.89
C MET A 113 3.37 8.37 8.71
N SER A 114 3.82 8.16 9.95
CA SER A 114 4.30 9.20 10.87
C SER A 114 5.38 8.61 11.75
N GLU A 115 6.52 9.28 11.91
CA GLU A 115 7.62 8.81 12.78
C GLU A 115 8.09 7.36 12.49
N GLY A 116 7.98 6.92 11.23
CA GLY A 116 8.33 5.56 10.80
C GLY A 116 7.26 4.50 11.04
N GLU A 117 6.12 4.86 11.62
CA GLU A 117 4.99 3.96 11.92
C GLU A 117 3.79 4.20 11.00
N VAL A 118 3.00 3.15 10.78
CA VAL A 118 1.73 3.22 10.05
C VAL A 118 0.67 3.85 10.97
N VAL A 119 0.09 4.96 10.53
CA VAL A 119 -0.96 5.69 11.27
C VAL A 119 -2.32 5.66 10.58
N GLY A 120 -2.40 5.08 9.39
CA GLY A 120 -3.63 4.94 8.64
C GLY A 120 -3.39 4.38 7.25
N ALA A 121 -4.46 3.98 6.57
CA ALA A 121 -4.41 3.55 5.19
C ALA A 121 -5.77 3.69 4.52
N PHE A 122 -5.77 3.89 3.21
CA PHE A 122 -7.01 4.02 2.43
C PHE A 122 -6.83 3.58 0.99
N SER A 123 -7.94 3.20 0.37
CA SER A 123 -8.00 2.76 -1.02
C SER A 123 -8.63 3.81 -1.91
N VAL A 124 -8.13 3.95 -3.14
CA VAL A 124 -8.64 4.88 -4.14
C VAL A 124 -9.13 4.12 -5.37
N LYS A 125 -10.42 4.31 -5.71
CA LYS A 125 -11.03 3.77 -6.94
C LYS A 125 -11.78 4.86 -7.67
N LYS A 126 -11.42 5.10 -8.94
CA LYS A 126 -12.06 6.10 -9.82
C LYS A 126 -12.15 7.50 -9.18
N GLY A 127 -11.13 7.89 -8.41
CA GLY A 127 -11.06 9.18 -7.71
C GLY A 127 -11.80 9.25 -6.38
N ASN A 128 -12.51 8.20 -5.97
CA ASN A 128 -13.16 8.11 -4.67
C ASN A 128 -12.24 7.43 -3.65
N VAL A 129 -12.31 7.89 -2.41
CA VAL A 129 -11.55 7.36 -1.28
C VAL A 129 -12.44 6.43 -0.45
N TYR A 130 -11.88 5.29 -0.07
CA TYR A 130 -12.52 4.26 0.74
C TYR A 130 -11.59 3.86 1.88
N SER A 131 -12.13 3.24 2.93
CA SER A 131 -11.31 2.54 3.94
C SER A 131 -10.37 1.54 3.24
N LEU A 132 -9.33 1.08 3.96
CA LEU A 132 -8.31 0.20 3.38
C LEU A 132 -8.92 -0.94 2.58
N LEU A 133 -9.89 -1.68 3.14
CA LEU A 133 -10.55 -2.81 2.48
C LEU A 133 -11.83 -2.47 1.72
N GLY A 134 -12.24 -1.20 1.68
CA GLY A 134 -13.46 -0.77 0.98
C GLY A 134 -14.75 -0.93 1.78
N GLU A 135 -14.66 -1.11 3.09
CA GLU A 135 -15.80 -1.18 4.01
C GLU A 135 -16.45 0.20 4.21
N GLU A 136 -17.78 0.24 4.26
CA GLU A 136 -18.54 1.40 4.71
C GLU A 136 -18.50 1.49 6.24
N LYS A 137 -18.31 2.71 6.77
CA LYS A 137 -18.38 2.99 8.21
C LYS A 137 -19.77 3.46 8.63
#